data_AF-A0A1G0FBY6-F1
#
_entry.id   AF-A0A1G0FBY6-F1
#
_cell.length_a   1.000
_cell.length_b   1.000
_cell.length_c   1.000
_cell.angle_alpha   90.00
_cell.angle_beta   90.00
_cell.angle_gamma   90.00
#
_symmetry.space_group_name_H-M   'P 1'
#
loop_
_entity.id
_entity.type
_entity.pdbx_description
1 polymer ?
#
loop_
_entity_poly.entity_id
_entity_poly.type
_entity_poly.pdbx_seq_one_letter_code
_entity_poly.pdbx_strand_id
1 'polypeptide(L)'
;MNGIQQRVNTITRLLGADLPLPKKVTESLKAFSGTDITHVPAHHKKSIYHFLHTVNTITARYPFIKTDEDYSLISEADLNKILKNIQRLCLKLLVD
;
A
#
# COMPACT_ATOMS: atom_id res chain seq x y z
N MET A 1 16.16 2.49 13.62
CA MET A 1 14.76 2.45 13.16
C MET A 1 14.64 1.32 12.13
N ASN A 2 13.77 0.33 12.37
CA ASN A 2 13.54 -0.75 11.41
C ASN A 2 12.98 -0.18 10.09
N GLY A 3 13.38 -0.75 8.95
CA GLY A 3 12.96 -0.27 7.62
C GLY A 3 11.43 -0.20 7.45
N ILE A 4 10.68 -1.07 8.15
CA ILE A 4 9.21 -1.06 8.18
C ILE A 4 8.68 0.23 8.82
N GLN A 5 9.22 0.65 9.96
CA GLN A 5 8.80 1.88 10.64
C GLN A 5 9.01 3.12 9.75
N GLN A 6 10.13 3.19 9.03
CA GLN A 6 10.41 4.29 8.10
C GLN A 6 9.42 4.32 6.92
N ARG A 7 9.07 3.14 6.37
CA ARG A 7 8.08 3.02 5.28
C ARG A 7 6.68 3.43 5.75
N VAL A 8 6.27 3.00 6.94
CA VAL A 8 4.99 3.42 7.52
C VAL A 8 4.95 4.93 7.77
N ASN A 9 6.01 5.50 8.36
CA ASN A 9 6.09 6.96 8.55
C ASN A 9 6.02 7.72 7.22
N THR A 10 6.65 7.19 6.18
CA THR A 10 6.57 7.76 4.82
C THR A 10 5.12 7.79 4.35
N ILE A 11 4.40 6.68 4.47
CA ILE A 11 3.01 6.59 4.01
C ILE A 11 2.07 7.47 4.82
N THR A 12 2.22 7.51 6.15
CA THR A 12 1.44 8.43 7.00
C THR A 12 1.61 9.87 6.54
N ARG A 13 2.83 10.29 6.18
CA ARG A 13 3.09 11.62 5.61
C ARG A 13 2.42 11.82 4.25
N LEU A 14 2.48 10.83 3.36
CA LEU A 14 1.83 10.90 2.04
C LEU A 14 0.31 11.05 2.13
N LEU A 15 -0.30 10.42 3.13
CA LEU A 15 -1.74 10.49 3.36
C LEU A 15 -2.18 11.88 3.82
N GLY A 16 -1.39 12.51 4.68
CA GLY A 16 -1.62 13.88 5.16
C GLY A 16 -1.21 14.99 4.17
N ALA A 17 -0.49 14.64 3.09
CA ALA A 17 -0.12 15.60 2.06
C ALA A 17 -1.29 15.92 1.12
N ASP A 18 -1.30 17.13 0.57
CA ASP A 18 -2.22 17.53 -0.50
C ASP A 18 -1.71 17.02 -1.85
N LEU A 19 -1.87 15.72 -2.06
CA LEU A 19 -1.47 15.02 -3.28
C LEU A 19 -2.71 14.42 -3.97
N PRO A 20 -2.75 14.38 -5.31
CA PRO A 20 -3.77 13.65 -6.04
C PRO A 20 -3.83 12.19 -5.59
N LEU A 21 -5.04 11.62 -5.52
CA LEU A 21 -5.24 10.22 -5.10
C LEU A 21 -4.39 9.21 -5.90
N PRO A 22 -4.27 9.29 -7.24
CA PRO A 22 -3.40 8.40 -8.02
C PRO A 22 -1.94 8.44 -7.55
N LYS A 23 -1.43 9.64 -7.25
CA LYS A 23 -0.06 9.83 -6.77
C LYS A 23 0.13 9.25 -5.37
N LYS A 24 -0.83 9.46 -4.46
CA LYS A 24 -0.82 8.84 -3.12
C LYS A 24 -0.73 7.31 -3.20
N VAL A 25 -1.52 6.68 -4.08
CA VAL A 25 -1.50 5.22 -4.26
C VAL A 25 -0.15 4.76 -4.82
N THR A 26 0.34 5.42 -5.87
CA THR A 26 1.60 5.06 -6.52
C THR A 26 2.78 5.12 -5.56
N GLU A 27 2.93 6.24 -4.85
CA GLU A 27 4.02 6.43 -3.89
C GLU A 27 3.90 5.46 -2.71
N SER A 28 2.68 5.15 -2.26
CA SER A 28 2.45 4.17 -1.19
C SER A 28 2.81 2.74 -1.61
N LEU A 29 2.48 2.34 -2.84
CA LEU A 29 2.86 1.03 -3.39
C LEU A 29 4.38 0.92 -3.56
N LYS A 30 5.02 1.96 -4.11
CA LYS A 30 6.50 2.03 -4.23
C LYS A 30 7.16 1.91 -2.85
N ALA A 31 6.63 2.60 -1.83
CA ALA A 31 7.15 2.55 -0.48
C ALA A 31 7.05 1.16 0.18
N PHE A 32 6.13 0.29 -0.26
CA PHE A 32 6.02 -1.09 0.22
C PHE A 32 6.59 -2.15 -0.72
N SER A 33 7.06 -1.75 -1.91
CA SER A 33 7.74 -2.66 -2.83
C SER A 33 8.95 -3.32 -2.16
N GLY A 34 9.06 -4.64 -2.30
CA GLY A 34 10.14 -5.44 -1.72
C GLY A 34 10.15 -5.51 -0.18
N THR A 35 9.03 -5.21 0.49
CA THR A 35 8.96 -5.30 1.96
C THR A 35 9.05 -6.76 2.41
N ASP A 36 10.08 -7.06 3.19
CA ASP A 36 10.20 -8.34 3.87
C ASP A 36 9.32 -8.38 5.13
N ILE A 37 8.37 -9.31 5.15
CA ILE A 37 7.44 -9.54 6.26
C ILE A 37 7.70 -10.89 6.97
N THR A 38 8.80 -11.57 6.66
CA THR A 38 9.13 -12.88 7.25
C THR A 38 9.27 -12.80 8.77
N HIS A 39 9.79 -11.68 9.26
CA HIS A 39 9.99 -11.35 10.68
C HIS A 39 8.71 -11.00 11.45
N VAL A 40 7.59 -10.77 10.76
CA VAL A 40 6.32 -10.39 11.42
C VAL A 40 5.73 -11.60 12.16
N PRO A 41 5.13 -11.45 13.35
CA PRO A 41 4.49 -12.55 14.07
C PRO A 41 3.45 -13.30 13.24
N ALA A 42 3.39 -14.63 13.39
CA ALA A 42 2.53 -15.50 12.58
C ALA A 42 1.04 -15.12 12.64
N HIS A 43 0.56 -14.65 13.79
CA HIS A 43 -0.83 -14.26 13.98
C HIS A 43 -1.22 -12.99 13.19
N HIS A 44 -0.25 -12.16 12.77
CA HIS A 44 -0.47 -11.00 11.90
C HIS A 44 -0.37 -11.32 10.41
N LYS A 45 0.41 -12.36 10.04
CA LYS A 45 0.66 -12.72 8.63
C LYS A 45 -0.63 -12.93 7.83
N LYS A 46 -1.65 -13.58 8.41
CA LYS A 46 -2.94 -13.81 7.73
C LYS A 46 -3.61 -12.51 7.27
N SER A 47 -3.68 -11.51 8.15
CA SER A 47 -4.28 -10.20 7.81
C SER A 47 -3.42 -9.45 6.79
N ILE A 48 -2.10 -9.49 6.94
CA ILE A 48 -1.17 -8.86 6.00
C ILE A 48 -1.31 -9.45 4.60
N TYR A 49 -1.32 -10.79 4.49
CA TYR A 49 -1.55 -11.47 3.22
C TYR A 49 -2.90 -11.11 2.60
N HIS A 50 -3.96 -11.00 3.41
CA HIS A 50 -5.27 -10.58 2.90
C HIS A 50 -5.24 -9.17 2.29
N PHE A 51 -4.60 -8.20 2.95
CA PHE A 51 -4.48 -6.84 2.43
C PHE A 51 -3.65 -6.79 1.14
N LEU A 52 -2.50 -7.48 1.12
CA LEU A 52 -1.64 -7.58 -0.06
C LEU A 52 -2.37 -8.27 -1.24
N HIS A 53 -3.08 -9.37 -0.97
CA HIS A 53 -3.86 -10.07 -1.99
C HIS A 53 -4.97 -9.19 -2.57
N THR A 54 -5.64 -8.39 -1.73
CA THR A 54 -6.67 -7.45 -2.20
C THR A 54 -6.08 -6.37 -3.10
N VAL A 55 -4.95 -5.78 -2.70
CA VAL A 55 -4.24 -4.79 -3.53
C VAL A 55 -3.85 -5.40 -4.87
N ASN A 56 -3.20 -6.58 -4.86
CA ASN A 56 -2.76 -7.27 -6.07
C ASN A 56 -3.92 -7.63 -7.00
N THR A 57 -5.05 -8.08 -6.43
CA THR A 57 -6.27 -8.40 -7.20
C THR A 57 -6.84 -7.17 -7.89
N ILE A 58 -6.82 -6.01 -7.23
CA ILE A 58 -7.30 -4.77 -7.84
C ILE A 58 -6.32 -4.34 -8.93
N THR A 59 -5.02 -4.29 -8.65
CA THR A 59 -4.01 -3.87 -9.64
C THR A 59 -3.97 -4.77 -10.87
N ALA A 60 -4.22 -6.09 -10.70
CA ALA A 60 -4.26 -7.05 -11.82
C ALA A 60 -5.40 -6.78 -12.82
N ARG A 61 -6.45 -6.03 -12.43
CA ARG A 61 -7.50 -5.58 -13.37
C ARG A 61 -7.01 -4.52 -14.35
N TYR A 62 -5.87 -3.90 -14.05
CA TYR A 62 -5.26 -2.82 -14.82
C TYR A 62 -3.85 -3.22 -15.29
N PRO A 63 -3.70 -4.25 -16.13
CA PRO A 63 -2.40 -4.81 -16.52
C PRO A 63 -1.53 -3.85 -17.36
N PHE A 64 -2.11 -2.75 -17.85
CA PHE A 64 -1.42 -1.72 -18.62
C PHE A 64 -0.69 -0.70 -17.74
N ILE A 65 -0.85 -0.73 -16.42
CA ILE A 65 -0.26 0.24 -15.51
C ILE A 65 1.23 -0.05 -15.31
N LYS A 66 2.07 0.85 -15.81
CA LYS A 66 3.54 0.75 -15.70
C LYS A 66 4.16 2.03 -15.13
N THR A 67 3.47 3.15 -15.26
CA THR A 67 3.94 4.49 -14.91
C THR A 67 2.98 5.17 -13.92
N ASP A 68 3.46 6.25 -13.30
CA ASP A 68 2.68 7.05 -12.35
C ASP A 68 1.45 7.69 -13.02
N GLU A 69 1.53 7.96 -14.32
CA GLU A 69 0.45 8.51 -15.15
C GLU A 69 -0.64 7.47 -15.40
N ASP A 70 -0.29 6.20 -15.59
CA ASP A 70 -1.26 5.13 -15.83
C ASP A 70 -2.17 4.88 -14.61
N TYR A 71 -1.72 5.21 -13.40
CA TYR A 71 -2.55 5.14 -12.19
C TYR A 71 -3.74 6.11 -12.23
N SER A 72 -3.70 7.16 -13.06
CA SER A 72 -4.85 8.05 -13.29
C SER A 72 -6.00 7.36 -14.03
N LEU A 73 -5.73 6.23 -14.69
CA LEU A 73 -6.73 5.43 -15.41
C LEU A 73 -7.48 4.45 -14.50
N ILE A 74 -7.01 4.25 -13.26
CA ILE A 74 -7.73 3.45 -12.27
C ILE A 74 -8.93 4.24 -11.78
N SER A 75 -10.09 3.57 -11.67
CA SER A 75 -11.26 4.20 -11.07
C SER A 75 -10.97 4.71 -9.65
N GLU A 76 -11.52 5.87 -9.30
CA GLU A 76 -11.36 6.46 -7.98
C GLU A 76 -11.78 5.50 -6.84
N ALA A 77 -12.83 4.70 -7.08
CA ALA A 77 -13.29 3.69 -6.14
C ALA A 77 -12.23 2.60 -5.85
N ASP A 78 -11.51 2.14 -6.88
CA ASP A 78 -10.45 1.16 -6.74
C ASP A 78 -9.18 1.77 -6.14
N LEU A 79 -8.82 3.01 -6.52
CA LEU A 79 -7.74 3.76 -5.88
C LEU A 79 -7.95 3.90 -4.37
N ASN A 80 -9.16 4.28 -3.96
CA ASN A 80 -9.53 4.40 -2.55
C ASN A 80 -9.46 3.05 -1.82
N LYS A 81 -9.89 1.95 -2.47
CA LYS A 81 -9.75 0.60 -1.89
C LYS A 81 -8.29 0.19 -1.71
N ILE A 82 -7.43 0.47 -2.69
CA ILE A 82 -5.99 0.20 -2.57
C ILE A 82 -5.43 0.97 -1.38
N LEU A 83 -5.67 2.29 -1.33
CA LEU A 83 -5.13 3.14 -0.27
C LEU A 83 -5.60 2.70 1.12
N LYS A 84 -6.87 2.35 1.28
CA LYS A 84 -7.43 1.84 2.53
C LYS A 84 -6.78 0.53 2.98
N ASN A 85 -6.46 -0.38 2.05
CA ASN A 85 -5.78 -1.62 2.39
C ASN A 85 -4.30 -1.39 2.74
N ILE A 86 -3.64 -0.44 2.08
CA ILE A 86 -2.28 -0.04 2.45
C ILE A 86 -2.24 0.59 3.86
N GLN A 87 -3.23 1.43 4.20
CA GLN A 87 -3.37 1.97 5.55
C GLN A 87 -3.54 0.87 6.61
N ARG A 88 -4.42 -0.11 6.33
CA ARG A 88 -4.62 -1.26 7.23
C ARG A 88 -3.37 -2.12 7.37
N LEU A 89 -2.61 -2.28 6.29
CA LEU A 89 -1.30 -2.93 6.31
C LEU A 89 -0.33 -2.18 7.22
N CYS A 90 -0.23 -0.84 7.10
CA CYS A 90 0.60 -0.01 7.97
C CYS A 90 0.26 -0.23 9.45
N LEU A 91 -1.03 -0.15 9.80
CA LEU A 91 -1.49 -0.34 11.17
C LEU A 91 -1.14 -1.73 11.71
N LYS A 92 -1.24 -2.78 10.88
CA LYS A 92 -0.85 -4.14 11.29
C LYS A 92 0.65 -4.36 11.41
N LEU A 93 1.46 -3.57 10.73
CA LEU A 93 2.92 -3.66 10.81
C LEU A 93 3.51 -2.82 11.95
N LEU A 94 2.72 -1.94 12.57
CA LEU A 94 3.13 -1.09 13.70
C LEU A 94 2.74 -1.62 15.07
N VAL A 95 1.72 -2.48 15.13
CA VAL A 95 1.30 -3.14 16.36
C VAL A 95 2.09 -4.44 16.43
N ASP A 96 3.19 -4.43 17.18
CA ASP A 96 4.00 -5.62 17.50
C ASP A 96 3.17 -6.72 18.18
#